data_AF-A0AAE2D2S7-F1
#
_entry.id   AF-A0AAE2D2S7-F1
#
_cell.length_a   1.000
_cell.length_b   1.000
_cell.length_c   1.000
_cell.angle_alpha   90.00
_cell.angle_beta   90.00
_cell.angle_gamma   90.00
#
_symmetry.space_group_name_H-M   'P 1'
#
loop_
_entity.id
_entity.type
_entity.pdbx_description
1 polymer ?
#
loop_
_entity_poly.entity_id
_entity_poly.type
_entity_poly.pdbx_seq_one_letter_code
_entity_poly.pdbx_strand_id
1 'polypeptide(L)'
;MTLNDTEVQRQIRHMMAFIDQEAREKVEEIDAKAEEEFQIEKSRLVQSQRLKIMEYYSKKEKQIELTKKIQDSNLKYQSRLKVLQSRENHIEMLLKEARERLLMVTRDRDVYRKCLAGLITEGLFQLLEPEVTIRCRQVDRELTQSVLPECITAYRNETGTDCKVTIDNNYLPDSLAGGIELSNKNGRIKVINTLESRLDQISERLMPQLREILFGVNEGRKFRN
;
A
#
# COMPACT_ATOMS: atom_id res chain seq x y z
N MET A 1 75.59 39.20 84.26
CA MET A 1 76.11 39.81 83.03
C MET A 1 76.55 38.67 82.12
N THR A 2 76.30 38.81 80.82
CA THR A 2 76.67 37.87 79.73
C THR A 2 76.03 36.48 79.81
N LEU A 3 75.14 36.19 78.86
CA LEU A 3 74.66 34.82 78.60
C LEU A 3 75.86 33.90 78.39
N ASN A 4 75.82 32.70 79.00
CA ASN A 4 76.86 31.70 78.90
C ASN A 4 76.88 31.14 77.46
N ASP A 5 78.04 31.09 76.78
CA ASP A 5 78.14 30.71 75.35
C ASP A 5 77.52 29.33 75.05
N THR A 6 77.53 28.42 76.03
CA THR A 6 76.87 27.11 75.93
C THR A 6 75.35 27.19 75.89
N GLU A 7 74.74 28.20 76.53
CA GLU A 7 73.30 28.45 76.51
C GLU A 7 72.88 29.08 75.19
N VAL A 8 73.69 30.00 74.65
CA VAL A 8 73.49 30.60 73.31
C VAL A 8 73.54 29.52 72.23
N GLN A 9 74.53 28.61 72.26
CA GLN A 9 74.60 27.48 71.33
C GLN A 9 73.43 26.50 71.47
N ARG A 10 72.88 26.33 72.69
CA ARG A 10 71.69 25.49 72.90
C ARG A 10 70.44 26.14 72.31
N GLN A 11 70.27 27.46 72.46
CA GLN A 11 69.19 28.20 71.81
C GLN A 11 69.30 28.18 70.29
N ILE A 12 70.49 28.37 69.70
CA ILE A 12 70.68 28.29 68.24
C ILE A 12 70.29 26.90 67.71
N ARG A 13 70.72 25.81 68.38
CA ARG A 13 70.31 24.44 68.00
C ARG A 13 68.81 24.22 68.11
N HIS A 14 68.17 24.75 69.15
CA HIS A 14 66.72 24.69 69.30
C HIS A 14 66.00 25.46 68.19
N MET A 15 66.49 26.65 67.82
CA MET A 15 65.96 27.43 66.70
C MET A 15 66.16 26.71 65.36
N MET A 16 67.31 26.08 65.12
CA MET A 16 67.54 25.27 63.91
C MET A 16 66.61 24.06 63.84
N ALA A 17 66.38 23.36 64.95
CA ALA A 17 65.46 22.23 65.01
C ALA A 17 64.01 22.67 64.77
N PHE A 18 63.61 23.84 65.29
CA PHE A 18 62.30 24.43 65.02
C PHE A 18 62.13 24.77 63.54
N ILE A 19 63.13 25.38 62.90
CA ILE A 19 63.10 25.70 61.47
C ILE A 19 63.02 24.43 60.62
N ASP A 20 63.75 23.37 60.96
CA ASP A 20 63.68 22.09 60.24
C ASP A 20 62.31 21.42 60.41
N GLN A 21 61.74 21.47 61.61
CA GLN A 21 60.40 20.94 61.87
C GLN A 21 59.31 21.73 61.12
N GLU A 22 59.36 23.06 61.16
CA GLU A 22 58.42 23.92 60.44
C GLU A 22 58.52 23.70 58.92
N ALA A 23 59.73 23.52 58.38
CA ALA A 23 59.94 23.18 56.98
C ALA A 23 59.35 21.81 56.61
N ARG A 24 59.52 20.79 57.48
CA ARG A 24 58.93 19.45 57.27
C ARG A 24 57.41 19.47 57.31
N GLU A 25 56.83 20.15 58.31
CA GLU A 25 55.38 20.34 58.41
C GLU A 25 54.83 21.07 57.18
N LYS A 26 55.58 22.05 56.65
CA LYS A 26 55.20 22.74 55.41
C LYS A 26 55.24 21.84 54.19
N VAL A 27 56.23 20.95 54.08
CA VAL A 27 56.30 19.96 53.00
C VAL A 27 55.12 19.00 53.08
N GLU A 28 54.84 18.44 54.25
CA GLU A 28 53.70 17.53 54.46
C GLU A 28 52.36 18.21 54.13
N GLU A 29 52.19 19.49 54.51
CA GLU A 29 51.00 20.27 54.16
C GLU A 29 50.86 20.45 52.64
N ILE A 30 51.96 20.72 51.93
CA ILE A 30 51.94 20.89 50.47
C ILE A 30 51.61 19.56 49.78
N ASP A 31 52.22 18.46 50.21
CA ASP A 31 51.96 17.14 49.64
C ASP A 31 50.52 16.68 49.88
N ALA A 32 49.99 16.90 51.09
CA ALA A 32 48.60 16.60 51.41
C ALA A 32 47.62 17.41 50.53
N LYS A 33 47.88 18.71 50.34
CA LYS A 33 47.07 19.55 49.45
C LYS A 33 47.18 19.15 47.99
N ALA A 34 48.38 18.81 47.52
CA ALA A 34 48.59 18.37 46.15
C ALA A 34 47.82 17.08 45.84
N GLU A 35 47.80 16.13 46.78
CA GLU A 35 47.01 14.89 46.62
C GLU A 35 45.50 15.17 46.66
N GLU A 36 45.04 16.05 47.55
CA GLU A 36 43.62 16.45 47.60
C GLU A 36 43.17 17.10 46.27
N GLU A 37 43.94 18.08 45.78
CA GLU A 37 43.67 18.74 44.50
C GLU A 37 43.73 17.75 43.33
N PHE A 38 44.69 16.83 43.32
CA PHE A 38 44.78 15.78 42.30
C PHE A 38 43.52 14.91 42.28
N GLN A 39 43.04 14.45 43.43
CA GLN A 39 41.84 13.61 43.50
C GLN A 39 40.58 14.37 43.10
N ILE A 40 40.45 15.64 43.49
CA ILE A 40 39.34 16.50 43.07
C ILE A 40 39.35 16.67 41.55
N GLU A 41 40.48 17.03 40.96
CA GLU A 41 40.58 17.33 39.53
C GLU A 41 40.41 16.07 38.67
N LYS A 42 41.02 14.96 39.09
CA LYS A 42 40.80 13.64 38.47
C LYS A 42 39.33 13.26 38.50
N SER A 43 38.67 13.40 39.65
CA SER A 43 37.24 13.09 39.80
C SER A 43 36.38 13.97 38.90
N ARG A 44 36.69 15.27 38.83
CA ARG A 44 36.00 16.25 37.97
C ARG A 44 36.14 15.88 36.48
N LEU A 45 37.34 15.54 36.02
CA LEU A 45 37.59 15.14 34.63
C LEU A 45 36.87 13.84 34.28
N VAL A 46 36.95 12.83 35.14
CA VAL A 46 36.28 11.54 34.94
C VAL A 46 34.75 11.71 34.88
N GLN A 47 34.17 12.48 35.82
CA GLN A 47 32.73 12.75 35.82
C GLN A 47 32.29 13.51 34.57
N SER A 48 33.04 14.54 34.15
CA SER A 48 32.75 15.31 32.94
C SER A 48 32.75 14.43 31.69
N GLN A 49 33.76 13.57 31.53
CA GLN A 49 33.81 12.66 30.37
C GLN A 49 32.75 11.57 30.44
N ARG A 50 32.44 11.05 31.63
CA ARG A 50 31.36 10.07 31.83
C ARG A 50 30.01 10.62 31.39
N LEU A 51 29.70 11.88 31.72
CA LEU A 51 28.46 12.53 31.28
C LEU A 51 28.38 12.63 29.75
N LYS A 52 29.48 13.02 29.08
CA LYS A 52 29.54 13.06 27.60
C LYS A 52 29.30 11.68 26.97
N ILE A 53 29.91 10.64 27.55
CA ILE A 53 29.72 9.25 27.11
C ILE A 53 28.26 8.82 27.29
N MET A 54 27.67 9.11 28.45
CA MET A 54 26.26 8.80 28.72
C MET A 54 25.32 9.51 27.73
N GLU A 55 25.55 10.79 27.44
CA GLU A 55 24.75 11.52 26.47
C GLU A 55 24.87 10.94 25.05
N TYR A 56 26.09 10.59 24.64
CA TYR A 56 26.35 9.96 23.34
C TYR A 56 25.61 8.63 23.20
N TYR A 57 25.70 7.75 24.20
CA TYR A 57 25.00 6.46 24.16
C TYR A 57 23.49 6.62 24.28
N SER A 58 22.98 7.58 25.05
CA SER A 58 21.55 7.86 25.12
C SER A 58 20.99 8.31 23.76
N LYS A 59 21.73 9.14 23.00
CA LYS A 59 21.35 9.53 21.64
C LYS A 59 21.35 8.33 20.68
N LYS A 60 22.39 7.49 20.74
CA LYS A 60 22.47 6.27 19.92
C LYS A 60 21.34 5.28 20.22
N GLU A 61 21.03 5.07 21.49
CA GLU A 61 19.96 4.17 21.91
C GLU A 61 18.60 4.65 21.38
N LYS A 62 18.28 5.94 21.54
CA LYS A 62 17.06 6.54 20.98
C LYS A 62 16.99 6.40 19.46
N GLN A 63 18.11 6.58 18.76
CA GLN A 63 18.17 6.40 17.30
C GLN A 63 17.89 4.96 16.90
N ILE A 64 18.50 3.98 17.56
CA ILE A 64 18.28 2.55 17.30
C ILE A 64 16.83 2.18 17.58
N GLU A 65 16.25 2.65 18.69
CA GLU A 65 14.86 2.40 19.03
C GLU A 65 13.91 2.96 17.96
N LEU A 66 14.17 4.18 17.48
CA LEU A 66 13.41 4.78 16.38
C LEU A 66 13.54 3.96 15.10
N THR A 67 14.76 3.57 14.71
CA THR A 67 14.99 2.74 13.52
C THR A 67 14.26 1.40 13.62
N LYS A 68 14.28 0.76 14.79
CA LYS A 68 13.54 -0.49 15.04
C LYS A 68 12.03 -0.29 14.87
N LYS A 69 11.46 0.78 15.45
CA LYS A 69 10.04 1.11 15.27
C LYS A 69 9.65 1.34 13.80
N ILE A 70 10.52 2.01 13.04
CA ILE A 70 10.32 2.24 11.61
C ILE A 70 10.35 0.91 10.84
N GLN A 71 11.34 0.05 11.13
CA GLN A 71 11.45 -1.27 10.50
C GLN A 71 10.24 -2.16 10.80
N ASP A 72 9.81 -2.23 12.06
CA ASP A 72 8.63 -2.98 12.47
C ASP A 72 7.36 -2.46 11.77
N SER A 73 7.21 -1.14 11.65
CA SER A 73 6.09 -0.52 10.93
C SER A 73 6.12 -0.85 9.43
N ASN A 74 7.29 -0.74 8.80
CA ASN A 74 7.47 -1.07 7.39
C ASN A 74 7.20 -2.54 7.10
N LEU A 75 7.63 -3.46 7.98
CA LEU A 75 7.39 -4.88 7.83
C LEU A 75 5.89 -5.21 7.93
N LYS A 76 5.18 -4.60 8.88
CA LYS A 76 3.72 -4.71 9.01
C LYS A 76 3.01 -4.17 7.76
N TYR A 77 3.45 -3.01 7.26
CA TYR A 77 2.91 -2.42 6.03
C TYR A 77 3.10 -3.33 4.81
N GLN A 78 4.32 -3.85 4.60
CA GLN A 78 4.61 -4.78 3.51
C GLN A 78 3.78 -6.07 3.61
N SER A 79 3.64 -6.61 4.82
CA SER A 79 2.82 -7.81 5.06
C SER A 79 1.35 -7.53 4.72
N ARG A 80 0.82 -6.37 5.14
CA ARG A 80 -0.54 -5.95 4.80
C ARG A 80 -0.72 -5.79 3.29
N LEU A 81 0.24 -5.19 2.61
CA LEU A 81 0.20 -4.97 1.17
C LEU A 81 0.20 -6.30 0.40
N LYS A 82 1.01 -7.28 0.82
CA LYS A 82 1.00 -8.64 0.26
C LYS A 82 -0.36 -9.32 0.39
N VAL A 83 -1.02 -9.19 1.54
CA VAL A 83 -2.37 -9.74 1.74
C VAL A 83 -3.37 -9.07 0.79
N LEU A 84 -3.32 -7.74 0.64
CA LEU A 84 -4.19 -7.01 -0.29
C LEU A 84 -3.96 -7.42 -1.74
N GLN A 85 -2.71 -7.56 -2.16
CA GLN A 85 -2.36 -8.05 -3.50
C GLN A 85 -2.87 -9.47 -3.73
N SER A 86 -2.70 -10.38 -2.75
CA SER A 86 -3.20 -11.74 -2.87
C SER A 86 -4.73 -11.77 -3.01
N ARG A 87 -5.44 -10.92 -2.27
CA ARG A 87 -6.91 -10.81 -2.38
C ARG A 87 -7.33 -10.33 -3.76
N GLU A 88 -6.65 -9.31 -4.31
CA GLU A 88 -6.95 -8.82 -5.66
C GLU A 88 -6.67 -9.89 -6.71
N ASN A 89 -5.52 -10.57 -6.62
CA ASN A 89 -5.17 -11.68 -7.52
C ASN A 89 -6.23 -12.80 -7.52
N HIS A 90 -6.82 -13.13 -6.36
CA HIS A 90 -7.90 -14.12 -6.29
C HIS A 90 -9.16 -13.66 -7.01
N ILE A 91 -9.50 -12.37 -6.94
CA ILE A 91 -10.63 -11.82 -7.69
C ILE A 91 -10.33 -11.84 -9.19
N GLU A 92 -9.14 -11.44 -9.61
CA GLU A 92 -8.73 -11.48 -11.02
C GLU A 92 -8.78 -12.91 -11.58
N MET A 93 -8.32 -13.90 -10.81
CA MET A 93 -8.42 -15.31 -11.19
C MET A 93 -9.87 -15.77 -11.34
N LEU A 94 -10.75 -15.37 -10.42
CA LEU A 94 -12.18 -15.69 -10.50
C LEU A 94 -12.83 -15.07 -11.75
N LEU A 95 -12.54 -13.80 -12.04
CA LEU A 95 -13.06 -13.12 -13.23
C LEU A 95 -12.52 -13.76 -14.51
N LYS A 96 -11.26 -14.19 -14.51
CA LYS A 96 -10.69 -14.95 -15.62
C LYS A 96 -11.42 -16.28 -15.83
N GLU A 97 -11.66 -17.03 -14.77
CA GLU A 97 -12.44 -18.29 -14.85
C GLU A 97 -13.88 -18.04 -15.33
N ALA A 98 -14.51 -16.94 -14.89
CA ALA A 98 -15.83 -16.55 -15.36
C ALA A 98 -15.84 -16.26 -16.88
N ARG A 99 -14.81 -15.59 -17.42
CA ARG A 99 -14.64 -15.38 -18.87
C ARG A 99 -14.48 -16.70 -19.62
N GLU A 100 -13.69 -17.63 -19.08
CA GLU A 100 -13.52 -18.97 -19.67
C GLU A 100 -14.84 -19.76 -19.67
N ARG A 101 -15.68 -19.63 -18.63
CA ARG A 101 -17.02 -20.24 -18.60
C ARG A 101 -17.98 -19.59 -19.59
N LEU A 102 -17.91 -18.28 -19.82
CA LEU A 102 -18.71 -17.60 -20.84
C LEU A 102 -18.43 -18.14 -22.24
N LEU A 103 -17.15 -18.43 -22.56
CA LEU A 103 -16.74 -19.11 -23.79
C LEU A 103 -17.37 -20.51 -23.94
N MET A 104 -17.64 -21.22 -22.85
CA MET A 104 -18.33 -22.51 -22.90
C MET A 104 -19.82 -22.35 -23.20
N VAL A 105 -20.46 -21.33 -22.63
CA VAL A 105 -21.89 -21.04 -22.86
C VAL A 105 -22.15 -20.71 -24.34
N THR A 106 -21.23 -20.01 -25.01
CA THR A 106 -21.40 -19.67 -26.43
C THR A 106 -21.24 -20.85 -27.38
N ARG A 107 -20.80 -22.02 -26.90
CA ARG A 107 -20.79 -23.27 -27.68
C ARG A 107 -22.18 -23.88 -27.83
N ASP A 108 -23.07 -23.65 -26.87
CA ASP A 108 -24.46 -24.10 -26.96
C ASP A 108 -25.25 -23.11 -27.85
N ARG A 109 -25.52 -23.55 -29.08
CA ARG A 109 -26.18 -22.70 -30.10
C ARG A 109 -27.56 -22.24 -29.66
N ASP A 110 -28.35 -23.05 -28.96
CA ASP A 110 -29.73 -22.70 -28.63
C ASP A 110 -29.80 -21.68 -27.49
N VAL A 111 -28.97 -21.88 -26.46
CA VAL A 111 -28.82 -20.93 -25.36
C VAL A 111 -28.21 -19.62 -25.87
N TYR A 112 -27.17 -19.71 -26.70
CA TYR A 112 -26.51 -18.54 -27.25
C TYR A 112 -27.42 -17.75 -28.20
N ARG A 113 -28.24 -18.42 -29.02
CA ARG A 113 -29.22 -17.77 -29.90
C ARG A 113 -30.19 -16.87 -29.12
N LYS A 114 -30.76 -17.39 -28.02
CA LYS A 114 -31.66 -16.61 -27.14
C LYS A 114 -30.94 -15.44 -26.48
N CYS A 115 -29.72 -15.66 -26.01
CA CYS A 115 -28.91 -14.61 -25.41
C CYS A 115 -28.60 -13.50 -26.42
N LEU A 116 -28.15 -13.86 -27.63
CA LEU A 116 -27.83 -12.93 -28.70
C LEU A 116 -29.07 -12.11 -29.12
N ALA A 117 -30.24 -12.72 -29.21
CA ALA A 117 -31.50 -12.02 -29.46
C ALA A 117 -31.75 -10.91 -28.42
N GLY A 118 -31.60 -11.24 -27.13
CA GLY A 118 -31.73 -10.28 -26.05
C GLY A 118 -30.71 -9.15 -26.13
N LEU A 119 -29.44 -9.47 -26.42
CA LEU A 119 -28.37 -8.48 -26.54
C LEU A 119 -28.62 -7.49 -27.69
N ILE A 120 -29.08 -7.98 -28.85
CA ILE A 120 -29.43 -7.14 -30.01
C ILE A 120 -30.58 -6.22 -29.64
N THR A 121 -31.67 -6.78 -29.10
CA THR A 121 -32.87 -6.02 -28.75
C THR A 121 -32.58 -4.94 -27.69
N GLU A 122 -31.82 -5.27 -26.63
CA GLU A 122 -31.37 -4.30 -25.61
C GLU A 122 -30.54 -3.17 -26.25
N GLY A 123 -29.61 -3.51 -27.14
CA GLY A 123 -28.77 -2.53 -27.84
C GLY A 123 -29.57 -1.60 -28.76
N LEU A 124 -30.60 -2.12 -29.45
CA LEU A 124 -31.51 -1.30 -30.27
C LEU A 124 -32.32 -0.32 -29.41
N PHE A 125 -32.86 -0.78 -28.28
CA PHE A 125 -33.57 0.09 -27.33
C PHE A 125 -32.67 1.14 -26.67
N GLN A 126 -31.37 0.88 -26.55
CA GLN A 126 -30.43 1.85 -26.01
C GLN A 126 -29.99 2.91 -27.03
N LEU A 127 -29.92 2.55 -28.33
CA LEU A 127 -29.55 3.48 -29.40
C LEU A 127 -30.72 4.37 -29.85
N LEU A 128 -31.92 3.80 -30.03
CA LEU A 128 -33.11 4.50 -30.56
C LEU A 128 -32.86 5.29 -31.85
N GLU A 129 -32.12 4.70 -32.79
CA GLU A 129 -31.73 5.32 -34.07
C GLU A 129 -32.41 4.59 -35.25
N PRO A 130 -32.74 5.28 -36.36
CA PRO A 130 -33.42 4.68 -37.51
C PRO A 130 -32.51 3.76 -38.33
N GLU A 131 -31.20 3.98 -38.32
CA GLU A 131 -30.20 3.17 -39.01
C GLU A 131 -29.10 2.73 -38.04
N VAL A 132 -28.96 1.42 -37.83
CA VAL A 132 -28.00 0.82 -36.91
C VAL A 132 -27.13 -0.19 -37.64
N THR A 133 -25.83 -0.13 -37.36
CA THR A 133 -24.83 -1.09 -37.86
C THR A 133 -24.40 -2.00 -36.72
N ILE A 134 -24.37 -3.31 -36.95
CA ILE A 134 -23.95 -4.32 -35.97
C ILE A 134 -22.62 -4.92 -36.37
N ARG A 135 -21.68 -4.96 -35.43
CA ARG A 135 -20.45 -5.74 -35.51
C ARG A 135 -20.56 -6.95 -34.59
N CYS A 136 -20.26 -8.13 -35.13
CA CYS A 136 -20.23 -9.40 -34.42
C CYS A 136 -18.93 -10.15 -34.80
N ARG A 137 -18.63 -11.27 -34.14
CA ARG A 137 -17.54 -12.14 -34.59
C ARG A 137 -17.89 -12.82 -35.90
N GLN A 138 -16.89 -13.22 -36.68
CA GLN A 138 -17.11 -13.85 -37.98
C GLN A 138 -17.94 -15.14 -37.88
N VAL A 139 -17.69 -15.94 -36.83
CA VAL A 139 -18.42 -17.19 -36.54
C VAL A 139 -19.90 -16.97 -36.18
N ASP A 140 -20.24 -15.81 -35.64
CA ASP A 140 -21.59 -15.51 -35.16
C ASP A 140 -22.45 -14.84 -36.24
N ARG A 141 -21.90 -14.57 -37.43
CA ARG A 141 -22.59 -13.83 -38.50
C ARG A 141 -23.88 -14.50 -38.94
N GLU A 142 -23.83 -15.81 -39.23
CA GLU A 142 -25.00 -16.58 -39.66
C GLU A 142 -26.09 -16.59 -38.59
N LEU A 143 -25.69 -16.77 -37.32
CA LEU A 143 -26.61 -16.78 -36.20
C LEU A 143 -27.25 -15.41 -35.99
N THR A 144 -26.45 -14.34 -36.02
CA THR A 144 -26.91 -12.95 -35.94
C THR A 144 -27.94 -12.68 -37.04
N GLN A 145 -27.64 -13.08 -38.28
CA GLN A 145 -28.55 -12.87 -39.41
C GLN A 145 -29.86 -13.64 -39.28
N SER A 146 -29.85 -14.82 -38.66
CA SER A 146 -31.07 -15.60 -38.37
C SER A 146 -31.96 -14.98 -37.29
N VAL A 147 -31.38 -14.22 -36.36
CA VAL A 147 -32.07 -13.66 -35.19
C VAL A 147 -32.55 -12.22 -35.44
N LEU A 148 -31.90 -11.50 -36.38
CA LEU A 148 -32.24 -10.12 -36.73
C LEU A 148 -33.74 -9.86 -37.00
N PRO A 149 -34.47 -10.69 -37.77
CA PRO A 149 -35.88 -10.43 -38.05
C PRO A 149 -36.73 -10.42 -36.78
N GLU A 150 -36.46 -11.34 -35.85
CA GLU A 150 -37.15 -11.43 -34.57
C GLU A 150 -36.92 -10.17 -33.73
N CYS A 151 -35.66 -9.72 -33.62
CA CYS A 151 -35.31 -8.51 -32.89
C CYS A 151 -35.94 -7.23 -33.47
N ILE A 152 -35.98 -7.09 -34.80
CA ILE A 152 -36.59 -5.93 -35.47
C ILE A 152 -38.11 -5.90 -35.22
N THR A 153 -38.77 -7.06 -35.29
CA THR A 153 -40.21 -7.13 -34.98
C THR A 153 -40.50 -6.77 -33.51
N ALA A 154 -39.68 -7.25 -32.57
CA ALA A 154 -39.80 -6.90 -31.16
C ALA A 154 -39.58 -5.40 -30.92
N TYR A 155 -38.56 -4.81 -31.54
CA TYR A 155 -38.27 -3.37 -31.44
C TYR A 155 -39.42 -2.52 -32.01
N ARG A 156 -39.97 -2.91 -33.17
CA ARG A 156 -41.08 -2.19 -33.82
C ARG A 156 -42.37 -2.25 -32.98
N ASN A 157 -42.64 -3.39 -32.34
CA ASN A 157 -43.83 -3.56 -31.50
C ASN A 157 -43.82 -2.63 -30.28
N GLU A 158 -42.65 -2.45 -29.65
CA GLU A 158 -42.51 -1.63 -28.45
C GLU A 158 -42.31 -0.13 -28.75
N THR A 159 -41.57 0.22 -29.80
CA THR A 159 -41.27 1.64 -30.11
C THR A 159 -42.20 2.27 -31.14
N GLY A 160 -42.92 1.47 -31.94
CA GLY A 160 -43.69 1.96 -33.09
C GLY A 160 -42.85 2.49 -34.25
N THR A 161 -41.52 2.42 -34.17
CA THR A 161 -40.59 2.92 -35.20
C THR A 161 -39.91 1.78 -35.93
N ASP A 162 -39.66 1.97 -37.23
CA ASP A 162 -38.92 0.99 -38.03
C ASP A 162 -37.41 1.30 -37.96
N CYS A 163 -36.60 0.25 -37.82
CA CYS A 163 -35.14 0.38 -37.70
C CYS A 163 -34.45 -0.47 -38.76
N LYS A 164 -33.64 0.17 -39.60
CA LYS A 164 -32.84 -0.51 -40.61
C LYS A 164 -31.52 -0.97 -39.98
N VAL A 165 -31.39 -2.28 -39.81
CA VAL A 165 -30.21 -2.90 -39.22
C VAL A 165 -29.33 -3.55 -40.29
N THR A 166 -28.04 -3.19 -40.33
CA THR A 166 -27.06 -3.77 -41.26
C THR A 166 -25.90 -4.41 -40.51
N ILE A 167 -25.45 -5.59 -40.92
CA ILE A 167 -24.26 -6.23 -40.37
C ILE A 167 -23.02 -5.69 -41.08
N ASP A 168 -22.05 -5.18 -40.33
CA ASP A 168 -20.78 -4.69 -40.87
C ASP A 168 -19.88 -5.85 -41.33
N ASN A 169 -18.98 -5.58 -42.28
CA ASN A 169 -17.93 -6.51 -42.68
C ASN A 169 -16.69 -6.42 -41.78
N ASN A 170 -16.61 -5.41 -40.91
CA ASN A 170 -15.56 -5.32 -39.89
C ASN A 170 -15.95 -6.14 -38.65
N TYR A 171 -15.43 -7.37 -38.54
CA TYR A 171 -15.78 -8.27 -37.43
C TYR A 171 -15.12 -7.90 -36.11
N LEU A 172 -15.69 -8.41 -35.01
CA LEU A 172 -15.05 -8.40 -33.70
C LEU A 172 -13.91 -9.45 -33.64
N PRO A 173 -12.89 -9.25 -32.78
CA PRO A 173 -11.81 -10.21 -32.62
C PRO A 173 -12.31 -11.59 -32.17
N ASP A 174 -11.73 -12.65 -32.71
CA ASP A 174 -12.05 -14.04 -32.35
C ASP A 174 -11.65 -14.40 -30.90
N SER A 175 -10.83 -13.55 -30.25
CA SER A 175 -10.46 -13.71 -28.85
C SER A 175 -11.61 -13.48 -27.88
N LEU A 176 -12.68 -12.79 -28.31
CA LEU A 176 -13.86 -12.54 -27.48
C LEU A 176 -14.74 -13.79 -27.40
N ALA A 177 -15.44 -13.97 -26.28
CA ALA A 177 -16.39 -15.03 -26.03
C ALA A 177 -17.65 -14.91 -26.87
N GLY A 178 -18.04 -13.68 -27.20
CA GLY A 178 -19.10 -13.35 -28.13
C GLY A 178 -19.86 -12.09 -27.77
N GLY A 179 -20.99 -11.90 -28.45
CA GLY A 179 -21.87 -10.75 -28.32
C GLY A 179 -21.67 -9.79 -29.48
N ILE A 180 -22.09 -8.54 -29.29
CA ILE A 180 -22.25 -7.58 -30.38
C ILE A 180 -21.83 -6.17 -29.96
N GLU A 181 -21.43 -5.39 -30.95
CA GLU A 181 -21.33 -3.94 -30.85
C GLU A 181 -22.31 -3.32 -31.84
N LEU A 182 -23.15 -2.41 -31.37
CA LEU A 182 -24.05 -1.65 -32.22
C LEU A 182 -23.52 -0.22 -32.36
N SER A 183 -23.62 0.34 -33.55
CA SER A 183 -23.27 1.74 -33.80
C SER A 183 -24.32 2.42 -34.66
N ASN A 184 -24.49 3.73 -34.47
CA ASN A 184 -25.32 4.51 -35.38
C ASN A 184 -24.66 4.63 -36.78
N LYS A 185 -25.41 5.09 -37.78
CA LYS A 185 -24.94 5.31 -39.16
C LYS A 185 -23.60 6.05 -39.27
N ASN A 186 -23.38 7.01 -38.38
CA ASN A 186 -22.18 7.86 -38.37
C ASN A 186 -21.03 7.29 -37.53
N GLY A 187 -21.22 6.14 -36.87
CA GLY A 187 -20.25 5.52 -35.97
C GLY A 187 -19.92 6.33 -34.70
N ARG A 188 -20.67 7.40 -34.41
CA ARG A 188 -20.40 8.31 -33.29
C ARG A 188 -20.89 7.74 -31.96
N ILE A 189 -22.06 7.13 -31.96
CA ILE A 189 -22.64 6.49 -30.78
C ILE A 189 -22.45 4.99 -30.95
N LYS A 190 -21.87 4.35 -29.93
CA LYS A 190 -21.60 2.92 -29.91
C LYS A 190 -22.12 2.31 -28.61
N VAL A 191 -22.80 1.20 -28.72
CA VAL A 191 -23.24 0.36 -27.61
C VAL A 191 -22.46 -0.94 -27.68
N ILE A 192 -21.54 -1.13 -26.73
CA ILE A 192 -20.72 -2.33 -26.60
C ILE A 192 -21.48 -3.31 -25.71
N ASN A 193 -22.13 -4.30 -26.32
CA ASN A 193 -22.91 -5.32 -25.63
C ASN A 193 -22.28 -6.72 -25.82
N THR A 194 -20.96 -6.79 -25.66
CA THR A 194 -20.21 -8.05 -25.64
C THR A 194 -20.34 -8.73 -24.28
N LEU A 195 -20.16 -10.05 -24.24
CA LEU A 195 -20.26 -10.81 -23.00
C LEU A 195 -19.19 -10.39 -21.98
N GLU A 196 -17.98 -10.06 -22.46
CA GLU A 196 -16.90 -9.51 -21.64
C GLU A 196 -17.27 -8.17 -21.02
N SER A 197 -17.74 -7.20 -21.82
CA SER A 197 -18.09 -5.88 -21.29
C SER A 197 -19.22 -5.96 -20.28
N ARG A 198 -20.19 -6.86 -20.47
CA ARG A 198 -21.24 -7.11 -19.46
C ARG A 198 -20.67 -7.73 -18.20
N LEU A 199 -19.78 -8.71 -18.31
CA LEU A 199 -19.13 -9.30 -17.15
C LEU A 199 -18.34 -8.26 -16.36
N ASP A 200 -17.59 -7.39 -17.05
CA ASP A 200 -16.81 -6.33 -16.42
C ASP A 200 -17.73 -5.33 -15.69
N GLN A 201 -18.80 -4.85 -16.34
CA GLN A 201 -19.80 -3.96 -15.73
C GLN A 201 -20.50 -4.58 -14.51
N ILE A 202 -20.87 -5.86 -14.60
CA ILE A 202 -21.49 -6.60 -13.49
C ILE A 202 -20.47 -6.78 -12.37
N SER A 203 -19.23 -7.12 -12.70
CA SER A 203 -18.16 -7.32 -11.72
C SER A 203 -17.97 -6.07 -10.89
N GLU A 204 -17.83 -4.89 -11.50
CA GLU A 204 -17.67 -3.60 -10.82
C GLU A 204 -18.81 -3.31 -9.82
N ARG A 205 -20.06 -3.56 -10.24
CA ARG A 205 -21.24 -3.36 -9.39
C ARG A 205 -21.32 -4.37 -8.24
N LEU A 206 -20.97 -5.62 -8.51
CA LEU A 206 -21.03 -6.72 -7.53
C LEU A 206 -19.74 -6.86 -6.72
N MET A 207 -18.69 -6.10 -6.99
CA MET A 207 -17.41 -6.15 -6.27
C MET A 207 -17.57 -6.13 -4.74
N PRO A 208 -18.43 -5.27 -4.14
CA PRO A 208 -18.61 -5.27 -2.69
C PRO A 208 -19.19 -6.59 -2.18
N GLN A 209 -20.15 -7.18 -2.89
CA GLN A 209 -20.78 -8.45 -2.54
C GLN A 209 -19.81 -9.61 -2.74
N LEU A 210 -19.07 -9.63 -3.85
CA LEU A 210 -18.02 -10.62 -4.12
C LEU A 210 -16.97 -10.63 -3.02
N ARG A 211 -16.53 -9.45 -2.56
CA ARG A 211 -15.57 -9.35 -1.45
C ARG A 211 -16.13 -9.89 -0.14
N GLU A 212 -17.40 -9.63 0.15
CA GLU A 212 -18.08 -10.16 1.35
C GLU A 212 -18.22 -11.70 1.29
N ILE A 213 -18.54 -12.25 0.12
CA ILE A 213 -18.67 -13.71 -0.08
C ILE A 213 -17.31 -14.41 0.03
N LEU A 214 -16.27 -13.86 -0.61
CA LEU A 214 -14.94 -14.51 -0.69
C LEU A 214 -14.13 -14.35 0.60
N PHE A 215 -14.18 -13.18 1.23
CA PHE A 215 -13.31 -12.83 2.35
C PHE A 215 -14.04 -12.59 3.67
N GLY A 216 -15.36 -12.75 3.68
CA GLY A 216 -16.21 -12.55 4.84
C GLY A 216 -16.68 -11.12 5.03
N VAL A 217 -17.62 -10.97 5.96
CA VAL A 217 -18.21 -9.70 6.34
C VAL A 217 -17.22 -8.87 7.15
N ASN A 218 -17.18 -7.57 6.90
CA ASN A 218 -16.51 -6.64 7.79
C ASN A 218 -17.28 -6.52 9.14
N GLU A 219 -16.74 -7.10 10.21
CA GLU A 219 -17.30 -7.02 11.56
C GLU A 219 -17.43 -5.58 12.10
N GLY A 220 -16.61 -4.64 11.59
CA GLY A 220 -16.69 -3.22 11.95
C GLY A 220 -17.85 -2.47 11.31
N ARG A 221 -18.52 -3.03 10.29
CA ARG A 221 -19.64 -2.37 9.59
C ARG A 221 -20.95 -2.58 10.36
N LYS A 222 -21.37 -1.55 11.10
CA LYS A 222 -22.61 -1.58 11.91
C LYS A 222 -23.89 -1.33 11.11
N PHE A 223 -23.83 -0.57 10.01
CA PHE A 223 -24.99 -0.23 9.19
C PHE A 223 -24.76 -0.69 7.74
N ARG A 224 -25.78 -1.34 7.17
CA ARG A 224 -25.74 -1.94 5.82
C ARG A 224 -26.62 -1.22 4.79
N ASN A 225 -27.35 -0.21 5.24
CA ASN A 225 -28.24 0.59 4.38
C ASN A 225 -27.44 1.61 3.57
#